data_AF-A0A1V3PFZ9-F1
#
_entry.id   AF-A0A1V3PFZ9-F1
#
_cell.length_a   1.000
_cell.length_b   1.000
_cell.length_c   1.000
_cell.angle_alpha   90.00
_cell.angle_beta   90.00
_cell.angle_gamma   90.00
#
_symmetry.space_group_name_H-M   'P 1'
#
loop_
_entity.id
_entity.type
_entity.pdbx_description
1 polymer ?
#
loop_
_entity_poly.entity_id
_entity_poly.type
_entity_poly.pdbx_seq_one_letter_code
_entity_poly.pdbx_strand_id
1 'polypeptide(L)' 'MEKTTYTRFQGKRYTYEIKYDHAGYEVSRDGAIKKIGLVPNTSDRPLLTRAEAMHRGLFSAEIDIEGLIGMDE' A
#
# COMPACT_ATOMS: atom_id res chain seq x y z
N MET A 1 -9.73 -0.69 -9.23
CA MET A 1 -8.94 -1.00 -8.02
C MET A 1 -8.50 -2.44 -8.12
N GLU A 2 -7.20 -2.64 -8.15
CA GLU A 2 -6.57 -3.96 -8.02
C GLU A 2 -6.46 -4.34 -6.55
N LYS A 3 -6.30 -5.63 -6.29
CA LYS A 3 -6.20 -6.17 -4.94
C LYS A 3 -5.08 -7.19 -4.87
N THR A 4 -4.24 -7.07 -3.86
CA THR A 4 -3.19 -8.05 -3.56
C THR A 4 -3.11 -8.32 -2.06
N THR A 5 -2.47 -9.44 -1.72
CA THR A 5 -2.26 -9.84 -0.34
C THR A 5 -0.78 -9.78 -0.03
N TYR A 6 -0.41 -9.07 1.03
CA TYR A 6 0.96 -8.98 1.51
C TYR A 6 1.09 -9.74 2.83
N THR A 7 1.97 -10.73 2.87
CA THR A 7 2.24 -11.51 4.08
C THR A 7 3.66 -11.25 4.57
N ARG A 8 3.78 -10.84 5.83
CA ARG A 8 5.07 -10.61 6.49
C ARG A 8 5.21 -11.49 7.73
N PHE A 9 6.44 -11.92 7.99
CA PHE A 9 6.80 -12.66 9.20
C PHE A 9 7.77 -11.82 10.02
N GLN A 10 7.33 -11.39 11.20
CA GLN A 10 8.17 -10.69 12.18
C GLN A 10 7.75 -11.11 13.58
N GLY A 11 8.30 -12.24 14.08
CA GLY A 11 7.87 -12.89 15.32
C GLY A 11 6.47 -13.55 15.26
N LYS A 12 5.54 -12.95 14.51
CA LYS A 12 4.20 -13.44 14.17
C LYS A 12 3.95 -13.24 12.67
N ARG A 13 3.00 -14.01 12.11
CA ARG A 13 2.57 -13.86 10.71
C ARG A 13 1.50 -12.77 10.61
N TYR A 14 1.79 -11.71 9.86
CA TYR A 14 0.84 -10.65 9.56
C TYR A 14 0.41 -10.75 8.10
N THR A 15 -0.89 -10.75 7.84
CA THR A 15 -1.44 -10.82 6.48
C THR A 15 -2.30 -9.59 6.23
N TYR A 16 -1.87 -8.76 5.30
CA TYR A 16 -2.53 -7.51 4.91
C TYR A 16 -3.18 -7.67 3.55
N GLU A 17 -4.38 -7.11 3.39
CA GLU A 17 -5.02 -6.91 2.10
C GLU A 17 -4.77 -5.48 1.64
N ILE A 18 -4.17 -5.33 0.46
CA ILE A 18 -3.88 -4.06 -0.18
C ILE A 18 -4.83 -3.89 -1.36
N LYS A 19 -5.65 -2.85 -1.35
CA LYS A 19 -6.41 -2.40 -2.51
C LYS A 19 -5.75 -1.15 -3.05
N TYR A 20 -5.46 -1.09 -4.33
CA TYR A 20 -4.76 0.06 -4.91
C TYR A 20 -5.24 0.37 -6.32
N ASP A 21 -5.03 1.61 -6.74
CA ASP A 21 -5.29 2.08 -8.10
C ASP A 21 -4.37 3.27 -8.40
N HIS A 22 -4.53 3.90 -9.56
CA HIS A 22 -3.73 5.06 -9.97
C HIS A 22 -3.88 6.28 -9.04
N ALA A 23 -4.91 6.33 -8.20
CA ALA A 23 -5.18 7.43 -7.28
C ALA A 23 -4.64 7.21 -5.86
N GLY A 24 -4.40 5.98 -5.44
CA GLY A 24 -4.19 5.69 -4.01
C GLY A 24 -4.23 4.20 -3.68
N TYR A 25 -4.12 3.92 -2.39
CA TYR A 25 -4.17 2.59 -1.82
C TYR A 25 -4.83 2.58 -0.44
N GLU A 26 -5.39 1.42 -0.09
CA GLU A 26 -5.95 1.07 1.21
C GLU A 26 -5.27 -0.20 1.69
N VAL A 27 -4.77 -0.18 2.92
CA VAL A 27 -4.22 -1.34 3.62
C VAL A 27 -5.21 -1.74 4.70
N SER A 28 -5.59 -3.01 4.71
CA SER A 28 -6.48 -3.60 5.70
C SER A 28 -5.90 -4.89 6.27
N ARG A 29 -6.22 -5.18 7.53
CA ARG A 29 -5.80 -6.38 8.25
C ARG A 29 -6.97 -6.88 9.09
N ASP A 30 -7.30 -8.17 9.00
CA ASP A 30 -8.40 -8.78 9.76
C ASP A 30 -9.76 -8.06 9.56
N GLY A 31 -9.99 -7.50 8.36
CA GLY A 31 -11.20 -6.74 8.04
C GLY A 31 -11.21 -5.28 8.53
N ALA A 32 -10.19 -4.84 9.26
CA ALA A 32 -10.04 -3.45 9.69
C ALA A 32 -9.08 -2.67 8.78
N ILE A 33 -9.48 -1.46 8.37
CA ILE A 33 -8.61 -0.54 7.63
C ILE A 33 -7.52 -0.04 8.58
N LYS A 34 -6.26 -0.21 8.18
CA LYS A 34 -5.08 0.22 8.93
C LYS A 34 -4.46 1.51 8.38
N LYS A 35 -4.53 1.69 7.05
CA LYS A 35 -3.96 2.86 6.38
C LYS A 35 -4.73 3.15 5.09
N ILE A 36 -4.86 4.43 4.76
CA ILE A 36 -5.26 4.89 3.43
C ILE A 36 -4.20 5.90 3.00
N GLY A 37 -3.64 5.71 1.81
CA GLY A 37 -2.64 6.58 1.21
C GLY A 37 -3.06 7.03 -0.18
N LEU A 38 -2.68 8.24 -0.55
CA LEU A 38 -2.87 8.75 -1.90
C LEU A 38 -1.58 8.55 -2.68
N VAL A 39 -1.68 8.13 -3.94
CA VAL A 39 -0.52 8.16 -4.83
C VAL A 39 -0.32 9.62 -5.21
N PRO A 40 0.77 10.28 -4.77
CA PRO A 40 0.97 11.67 -5.10
C PRO A 40 1.08 11.78 -6.61
N ASN A 41 0.12 12.50 -7.19
CA ASN A 41 0.14 12.86 -8.59
C ASN A 41 1.25 13.90 -8.71
N THR A 42 2.49 13.45 -8.96
CA THR A 42 3.64 14.33 -9.12
C THR A 42 3.39 15.14 -10.37
N SER A 43 2.71 16.27 -10.22
CA SER A 43 2.32 17.21 -11.27
C SER A 43 3.53 17.92 -11.90
N ASP A 44 4.75 17.47 -11.54
CA ASP A 44 6.06 18.05 -11.87
C ASP A 44 6.89 17.16 -12.82
N ARG A 45 6.41 15.94 -13.12
CA ARG A 45 7.01 15.05 -14.14
C ARG A 45 5.98 14.74 -15.22
N PRO A 46 6.39 14.40 -16.46
CA PRO A 46 5.46 13.92 -17.48
C PRO A 46 4.56 12.85 -16.86
N LEU A 47 3.25 13.06 -16.98
CA LEU A 47 2.19 12.26 -16.37
C LEU A 47 2.60 10.79 -16.30
N LEU A 48 2.76 10.27 -15.07
CA LEU A 48 3.03 8.85 -14.87
C LEU A 48 1.98 8.06 -15.66
N THR A 49 2.42 7.02 -16.37
CA THR A 49 1.45 6.13 -17.01
C THR A 49 0.61 5.49 -15.91
N ARG A 50 -0.60 5.05 -16.25
CA ARG A 50 -1.49 4.39 -15.28
C ARG A 50 -0.80 3.20 -14.60
N ALA A 51 0.01 2.44 -15.33
CA ALA A 51 0.78 1.31 -14.79
C ALA A 51 1.83 1.77 -13.76
N GLU A 52 2.55 2.85 -14.05
CA GLU A 52 3.53 3.44 -13.13
C GLU A 52 2.86 3.96 -11.84
N ALA A 53 1.70 4.61 -11.97
CA ALA A 53 0.93 5.09 -10.82
C ALA A 53 0.42 3.92 -9.95
N MET A 54 -0.07 2.84 -10.58
CA MET A 54 -0.49 1.63 -9.87
C MET A 54 0.68 0.94 -9.15
N HIS A 55 1.84 0.81 -9.82
CA HIS A 55 3.04 0.24 -9.21
C HIS A 55 3.52 1.07 -8.02
N ARG A 56 3.48 2.41 -8.11
CA ARG A 56 3.79 3.30 -6.97
C ARG A 56 2.79 3.17 -5.83
N GLY A 57 1.51 3.00 -6.12
CA GLY A 57 0.48 2.76 -5.11
C GLY A 57 0.74 1.49 -4.33
N LEU A 58 1.06 0.40 -5.02
CA LEU A 58 1.45 -0.85 -4.38
C LEU A 58 2.72 -0.69 -3.53
N PHE A 59 3.79 -0.14 -4.11
CA PHE A 59 5.06 0.04 -3.42
C PHE A 59 4.93 0.91 -2.15
N SER A 60 4.14 1.98 -2.22
CA SER A 60 3.90 2.85 -1.06
C SER A 60 3.11 2.13 0.03
N ALA A 61 2.14 1.31 -0.34
CA ALA A 61 1.38 0.48 0.60
C ALA A 61 2.28 -0.54 1.33
N GLU A 62 3.21 -1.17 0.61
CA GLU A 62 4.16 -2.12 1.21
C GLU A 62 5.10 -1.42 2.21
N ILE A 63 5.61 -0.23 1.90
CA ILE A 63 6.41 0.57 2.84
C ILE A 63 5.61 0.94 4.09
N ASP A 64 4.38 1.40 3.91
CA ASP A 64 3.50 1.72 5.04
C ASP A 64 3.22 0.49 5.91
N ILE A 65 3.06 -0.70 5.31
CA ILE A 65 2.91 -1.96 6.07
C ILE A 65 4.15 -2.25 6.91
N GLU A 66 5.35 -2.10 6.36
CA GLU A 66 6.58 -2.30 7.13
C GLU A 66 6.68 -1.30 8.29
N GLY A 67 6.23 -0.05 8.09
CA GLY A 67 6.12 0.94 9.16
C GLY A 67 5.08 0.58 10.24
N LEU A 68 3.91 0.06 9.84
CA LEU A 68 2.87 -0.41 10.75
C LEU A 68 3.34 -1.59 11.61
N ILE A 69 4.17 -2.46 11.04
CA ILE A 69 4.74 -3.61 11.74
C ILE A 69 5.83 -3.13 12.73
N GLY A 70 6.70 -2.21 12.32
CA GLY A 70 7.77 -1.68 13.19
C GLY A 70 7.31 -0.76 14.33
N MET A 71 6.07 -0.26 14.31
CA MET A 71 5.47 0.55 15.39
C MET A 71 4.72 -0.29 16.45
N ASP A 72 4.55 -1.60 16.24
CA ASP A 72 3.86 -2.51 17.17
C ASP A 72 4.82 -3.07 18.26
N GLU A 73 6.07 -2.55 18.36
CA GLU A 73 7.06 -2.84 19.41
C GLU A 73 7.01 -1.84 20.59
#